data_AF-A0AAP5M5N5-F1
#
_entry.id   AF-A0AAP5M5N5-F1
#
_cell.length_a   1.000
_cell.length_b   1.000
_cell.length_c   1.000
_cell.angle_alpha   90.00
_cell.angle_beta   90.00
_cell.angle_gamma   90.00
#
_symmetry.space_group_name_H-M   'P 1'
#
loop_
_entity.id
_entity.type
_entity.pdbx_description
1 polymer ?
#
loop_
_entity_poly.entity_id
_entity_poly.type
_entity_poly.pdbx_seq_one_letter_code
_entity_poly.pdbx_strand_id
1 'polypeptide(L)' 'MSHNTHDDNSKPQNQTVAYKSRLNSWAVARLLPDEVRPEIVTRFRSRSDAEGHLHLLRRLTPSDRFEVIFDCQREESVN' A
#
# COMPACT_ATOMS: atom_id res chain seq x y z
N MET A 1 37.20 -23.12 18.74
CA MET A 1 37.21 -21.92 17.87
C MET A 1 35.81 -21.33 17.90
N SER A 2 35.62 -20.25 18.65
CA SER A 2 34.32 -19.58 18.81
C SER A 2 34.16 -18.56 17.70
N HIS A 3 33.22 -18.77 16.78
CA HIS A 3 32.81 -17.72 15.87
C HIS A 3 31.74 -16.87 16.57
N ASN A 4 32.20 -15.75 17.14
CA ASN A 4 31.34 -14.63 17.48
C ASN A 4 30.93 -13.96 16.16
N THR A 5 29.71 -14.22 15.68
CA THR A 5 29.10 -13.37 14.66
C THR A 5 28.27 -12.35 15.40
N HIS A 6 28.77 -11.13 15.44
CA HIS A 6 28.10 -9.96 15.98
C HIS A 6 26.91 -9.64 15.05
N ASP A 7 25.73 -10.14 15.41
CA ASP A 7 24.47 -9.75 14.75
C ASP A 7 24.14 -8.30 15.10
N ASP A 8 24.78 -7.37 14.38
CA ASP A 8 24.39 -5.97 14.38
C ASP A 8 23.08 -5.80 13.59
N ASN A 9 21.97 -6.10 14.26
CA ASN A 9 20.63 -5.88 13.76
C ASN A 9 20.25 -4.39 13.86
N SER A 10 20.96 -3.56 13.09
CA SER A 10 20.67 -2.14 12.93
C SER A 10 20.24 -1.84 11.48
N LYS A 11 19.26 -2.59 10.96
CA LYS A 11 18.60 -2.18 9.70
C LYS A 11 17.76 -0.93 9.98
N PRO A 12 17.97 0.18 9.26
CA PRO A 12 17.15 1.36 9.45
C PRO A 12 15.71 0.98 9.11
N GLN A 13 14.80 1.24 10.06
CA GLN A 13 13.36 0.93 9.98
C GLN A 13 12.71 1.39 8.66
N ASN A 14 13.32 2.38 8.01
CA ASN A 14 12.97 2.92 6.70
C ASN A 14 12.98 1.87 5.56
N GLN A 15 13.93 0.93 5.55
CA GLN A 15 14.02 -0.10 4.51
C GLN A 15 12.87 -1.11 4.59
N THR A 16 12.41 -1.45 5.79
CA THR A 16 11.30 -2.39 6.00
C THR A 16 9.97 -1.79 5.55
N VAL A 17 9.76 -0.48 5.78
CA VAL A 17 8.57 0.25 5.34
C VAL A 17 8.56 0.35 3.81
N ALA A 18 9.68 0.73 3.19
CA ALA A 18 9.81 0.79 1.73
C ALA A 18 9.56 -0.58 1.07
N TYR A 19 10.12 -1.66 1.61
CA TYR A 19 9.91 -3.02 1.10
C TYR A 19 8.44 -3.47 1.19
N LYS A 20 7.77 -3.22 2.32
CA LYS A 20 6.34 -3.52 2.49
C LYS A 20 5.47 -2.71 1.54
N SER A 21 5.78 -1.43 1.35
CA SER A 21 5.07 -0.57 0.39
C SER A 21 5.22 -1.07 -1.05
N ARG A 22 6.41 -1.53 -1.43
CA ARG A 22 6.65 -2.14 -2.76
C ARG A 22 5.87 -3.43 -2.96
N LEU A 23 5.69 -4.24 -1.91
CA LEU A 23 4.91 -5.47 -1.97
C LEU A 23 3.40 -5.21 -2.08
N ASN A 24 2.91 -4.07 -1.58
CA ASN A 24 1.50 -3.72 -1.59
C ASN A 24 1.17 -2.76 -2.74
N SER A 25 1.40 -3.22 -3.98
CA SER A 25 1.25 -2.39 -5.18
C SER A 25 -0.20 -2.17 -5.62
N TRP A 26 -1.17 -2.82 -4.98
CA TRP A 26 -2.60 -2.66 -5.29
C TRP A 26 -3.28 -1.89 -4.18
N ALA A 27 -4.21 -0.99 -4.52
CA ALA A 27 -4.96 -0.23 -3.55
C ALA A 27 -6.41 -0.08 -3.97
N VAL A 28 -7.30 0.04 -2.99
CA VAL A 28 -8.65 0.54 -3.22
C VAL A 28 -8.65 2.02 -2.88
N ALA A 29 -9.02 2.84 -3.87
CA ALA A 29 -9.10 4.28 -3.73
C ALA A 29 -10.56 4.76 -3.80
N ARG A 30 -10.87 5.79 -3.01
CA ARG A 30 -12.13 6.52 -3.06
C ARG A 30 -11.96 7.73 -3.98
N LEU A 31 -12.86 7.86 -4.94
CA LEU A 31 -12.93 9.01 -5.84
C LEU A 31 -13.78 10.10 -5.20
N LEU A 32 -13.12 11.21 -4.84
CA LEU A 32 -13.80 12.38 -4.31
C LEU A 32 -14.12 13.35 -5.45
N PRO A 33 -15.34 13.93 -5.51
CA PRO A 33 -15.77 14.78 -6.63
C PRO A 33 -14.86 16.01 -6.86
N ASP A 34 -14.29 16.54 -5.78
CA ASP A 34 -13.55 17.80 -5.78
C ASP A 34 -12.04 17.61 -5.67
N GLU A 35 -11.55 16.36 -5.63
CA GLU A 35 -10.12 16.09 -5.51
C GLU A 35 -9.54 15.56 -6.82
N VAL A 36 -8.40 16.12 -7.20
CA VAL A 36 -7.62 15.66 -8.36
C VAL A 36 -7.00 14.28 -8.12
N ARG A 37 -6.80 13.91 -6.83
CA ARG A 37 -6.16 12.66 -6.44
C ARG A 37 -7.15 11.78 -5.68
N PRO A 38 -7.29 10.50 -6.07
CA PRO A 38 -8.06 9.54 -5.30
C PRO A 38 -7.47 9.36 -3.89
N GLU A 39 -8.33 9.23 -2.89
CA GLU A 39 -7.92 8.95 -1.51
C GLU A 39 -7.68 7.44 -1.35
N ILE A 40 -6.50 7.04 -0.89
CA ILE A 40 -6.18 5.62 -0.66
C ILE A 40 -6.85 5.14 0.63
N VAL A 41 -7.88 4.29 0.49
CA VAL A 41 -8.60 3.70 1.63
C VAL A 41 -7.78 2.57 2.25
N THR A 42 -7.22 1.71 1.41
CA THR A 42 -6.46 0.53 1.87
C THR A 42 -5.58 -0.03 0.75
N ARG A 43 -4.52 -0.75 1.14
CA ARG A 43 -3.53 -1.35 0.24
C ARG A 43 -3.49 -2.87 0.40
N PHE A 44 -3.21 -3.55 -0.71
CA PHE A 44 -3.20 -4.99 -0.86
C PHE A 44 -1.98 -5.44 -1.64
N ARG A 45 -1.53 -6.66 -1.33
CA ARG A 45 -0.47 -7.33 -2.06
C ARG A 45 -0.94 -7.86 -3.42
N SER A 46 -2.22 -8.26 -3.52
CA SER A 46 -2.80 -8.80 -4.74
C SER A 46 -3.98 -7.96 -5.23
N ARG A 47 -4.19 -7.96 -6.54
CA ARG A 47 -5.36 -7.33 -7.16
C ARG A 47 -6.66 -7.99 -6.73
N SER A 48 -6.67 -9.32 -6.62
CA SER A 48 -7.88 -10.08 -6.27
C SER A 48 -8.39 -9.74 -4.86
N ASP A 49 -7.50 -9.56 -3.89
CA ASP A 49 -7.89 -9.12 -2.55
C ASP A 49 -8.49 -7.71 -2.57
N ALA A 50 -7.89 -6.81 -3.37
CA ALA A 50 -8.39 -5.45 -3.55
C ALA A 50 -9.79 -5.43 -4.20
N GLU A 51 -10.02 -6.25 -5.22
CA GLU A 51 -11.32 -6.38 -5.89
C GLU A 51 -12.39 -6.99 -4.96
N GLY A 52 -12.02 -8.00 -4.16
CA GLY A 52 -12.91 -8.56 -3.15
C GLY A 52 -13.34 -7.52 -2.12
N HIS A 53 -12.39 -6.69 -1.66
CA HIS A 53 -12.68 -5.60 -0.74
C HIS A 53 -13.51 -4.49 -1.39
N LEU A 54 -13.22 -4.12 -2.64
CA LEU A 54 -14.01 -3.16 -3.42
C LEU A 54 -15.48 -3.58 -3.52
N HIS A 55 -15.75 -4.87 -3.76
CA HIS A 55 -17.11 -5.38 -3.85
C HIS A 55 -17.88 -5.20 -2.53
N LEU A 56 -17.22 -5.42 -1.39
CA LEU A 56 -17.80 -5.17 -0.07
C LEU A 56 -18.08 -3.68 0.13
N LEU A 57 -17.12 -2.81 -0.19
CA LEU A 57 -17.29 -1.35 -0.03
C LEU A 57 -18.44 -0.80 -0.86
N ARG A 58 -18.60 -1.24 -2.11
CA ARG A 58 -19.73 -0.84 -2.96
C ARG A 58 -21.09 -1.27 -2.41
N ARG A 59 -21.13 -2.39 -1.68
CA ARG A 59 -22.36 -2.87 -1.05
C ARG A 59 -22.69 -2.12 0.25
N LEU A 60 -21.66 -1.70 1.00
CA LEU A 60 -21.81 -0.96 2.25
C LEU A 60 -22.10 0.52 2.01
N THR A 61 -21.46 1.11 0.98
CA THR A 61 -21.56 2.53 0.67
C THR A 61 -21.77 2.73 -0.84
N PRO A 62 -23.00 2.51 -1.35
CA PRO A 62 -23.28 2.61 -2.79
C PRO A 62 -23.12 4.02 -3.37
N SER A 63 -23.20 5.04 -2.52
CA SER A 63 -23.06 6.45 -2.91
C SER A 63 -21.61 6.84 -3.21
N ASP A 64 -20.65 6.12 -2.63
CA ASP A 64 -19.23 6.42 -2.80
C ASP A 64 -18.71 5.71 -4.05
N ARG A 65 -17.84 6.40 -4.79
CA ARG A 65 -17.16 5.83 -5.96
C ARG A 65 -15.82 5.28 -5.55
N PHE A 66 -15.63 3.99 -5.75
CA PHE A 66 -14.38 3.30 -5.44
C PHE A 66 -13.82 2.61 -6.67
N GLU A 67 -12.49 2.60 -6.76
CA GLU A 67 -11.73 1.94 -7.82
C GLU A 67 -10.51 1.19 -7.27
N VAL A 68 -10.14 0.09 -7.91
CA VAL A 68 -8.86 -0.59 -7.66
C VAL A 68 -7.80 0.04 -8.55
N ILE A 69 -6.73 0.53 -7.96
CA ILE A 69 -5.63 1.18 -8.66
C ILE A 69 -4.30 0.51 -8.35
N PHE A 70 -3.34 0.66 -9.26
CA PHE A 70 -1.96 0.29 -9.01
C PHE A 70 -1.25 1.46 -8.31
N ASP A 71 -0.95 1.31 -7.03
CA ASP A 71 -0.30 2.32 -6.22
C ASP A 71 1.22 2.13 -6.28
N CYS A 72 1.82 2.72 -7.31
CA CYS A 72 3.28 2.81 -7.39
C CYS A 72 3.78 3.86 -6.39
N GLN A 73 4.05 3.42 -5.18
CA GLN A 73 4.79 4.19 -4.17
C GLN A 73 6.21 4.42 -4.70
N ARG A 74 6.40 5.41 -5.59
CA ARG A 74 7.72 5.86 -5.98
C ARG A 74 8.39 6.34 -4.70
N GLU A 75 9.52 5.73 -4.36
CA GLU A 75 10.45 6.32 -3.40
C GLU A 75 10.75 7.73 -3.92
N GLU A 76 10.20 8.73 -3.24
CA GLU A 76 10.62 10.10 -3.45
C GLU A 76 12.08 10.13 -3.03
N SER A 77 12.98 10.09 -4.02
CA SER A 77 14.40 10.29 -3.81
C SER A 77 14.54 11.66 -3.16
N VAL A 78 14.64 11.68 -1.84
CA VAL A 78 15.00 12.88 -1.08
C VAL A 78 16.36 13.29 -1.61
N ASN A 79 16.39 14.38 -2.38
CA ASN A 79 17.58 14.99 -2.95
C ASN A 79 18.07 16.14 -2.09
#